data_AF-A0A2D6SVT3-F1
#
_entry.id   AF-A0A2D6SVT3-F1
#
_cell.length_a   1.000
_cell.length_b   1.000
_cell.length_c   1.000
_cell.angle_alpha   90.00
_cell.angle_beta   90.00
_cell.angle_gamma   90.00
#
_symmetry.space_group_name_H-M   'P 1'
#
loop_
_entity.id
_entity.type
_entity.pdbx_description
1 polymer ?
#
loop_
_entity_poly.entity_id
_entity_poly.type
_entity_poly.pdbx_seq_one_letter_code
_entity_poly.pdbx_strand_id
1 'polypeptide(L)'
;ASAASDVYSLGLTLYELSTLRQAFDADDRLTQRLTQQRPPAPRSIEPCIPRDFEAIILKASAPRSEQRYASAEALAEDLERFAVGRPIAARQVPVVERIWGWSRRNRALGAFGSVAAMLLLALAMFASFGDPRATAEPQKDLTTFQSEQDAAEQPPQLARAQAETQIDLAEKPPHPDRRPDRRMKAPRFGGPWRADFERRHDFREQFDTRRRGPEGRRDPI
;
A
#
# COMPACT_ATOMS: atom_id res chain seq x y z
N ALA A 1 36.59 38.16 -18.11
CA ALA A 1 35.43 37.24 -18.07
C ALA A 1 35.71 36.13 -17.06
N SER A 2 34.71 35.33 -16.67
CA SER A 2 34.91 34.10 -15.91
C SER A 2 34.61 32.90 -16.79
N ALA A 3 35.34 31.79 -16.60
CA ALA A 3 35.18 30.60 -17.45
C ALA A 3 33.72 30.09 -17.53
N ALA A 4 32.96 30.19 -16.43
CA ALA A 4 31.55 29.83 -16.40
C ALA A 4 30.64 30.78 -17.22
N SER A 5 31.07 32.03 -17.47
CA SER A 5 30.38 32.97 -18.37
C SER A 5 30.67 32.67 -19.83
N ASP A 6 31.90 32.24 -20.15
CA ASP A 6 32.31 31.90 -21.50
C ASP A 6 31.65 30.58 -21.96
N VAL A 7 31.60 29.57 -21.07
CA VAL A 7 30.80 28.34 -21.23
C VAL A 7 29.31 28.64 -21.49
N TYR A 8 28.74 29.62 -20.78
CA TYR A 8 27.34 30.00 -20.98
C TYR A 8 27.09 30.63 -22.35
N SER A 9 27.95 31.59 -22.74
CA SER A 9 27.88 32.24 -24.05
C SER A 9 28.01 31.22 -25.19
N LEU A 10 28.99 30.31 -25.09
CA LEU A 10 29.17 29.23 -26.07
C LEU A 10 27.97 28.27 -26.09
N GLY A 11 27.37 27.96 -24.93
CA GLY A 11 26.14 27.18 -24.84
C GLY A 11 24.95 27.83 -25.56
N LEU A 12 24.82 29.16 -25.51
CA LEU A 12 23.84 29.89 -26.29
C LEU A 12 24.19 29.91 -27.79
N THR A 13 25.45 30.08 -28.17
CA THR A 13 25.86 29.97 -29.58
C THR A 13 25.55 28.59 -30.17
N LEU A 14 25.82 27.50 -29.43
CA LEU A 14 25.46 26.14 -29.86
C LEU A 14 23.94 25.95 -29.97
N TYR A 15 23.15 26.57 -29.07
CA TYR A 15 21.70 26.60 -29.19
C TYR A 15 21.25 27.28 -30.48
N GLU A 16 21.76 28.48 -30.76
CA GLU A 16 21.34 29.29 -31.91
C GLU A 16 21.76 28.65 -33.24
N LEU A 17 22.96 28.06 -33.31
CA LEU A 17 23.42 27.31 -34.47
C LEU A 17 22.63 26.01 -34.70
N SER A 18 22.20 25.32 -33.63
CA SER A 18 21.47 24.05 -33.75
C SER A 18 19.98 24.22 -34.05
N THR A 19 19.38 25.35 -33.68
CA THR A 19 17.94 25.64 -33.85
C THR A 19 17.64 26.69 -34.93
N LEU A 20 18.67 27.38 -35.45
CA LEU A 20 18.57 28.54 -36.34
C LEU A 20 17.62 29.63 -35.81
N ARG A 21 17.50 29.73 -34.48
CA ARG A 21 16.65 30.69 -33.76
C ARG A 21 17.43 31.31 -32.61
N GLN A 22 17.21 32.60 -32.38
CA GLN A 22 17.78 33.32 -31.25
C GLN A 22 17.36 32.66 -29.92
N ALA A 23 18.27 32.58 -28.95
CA ALA A 23 17.98 31.91 -27.66
C ALA A 23 17.01 32.70 -26.77
N PHE A 24 17.04 34.03 -26.90
CA PHE A 24 16.16 35.00 -26.25
C PHE A 24 15.96 36.18 -27.20
N ASP A 25 14.74 36.68 -27.36
CA ASP A 25 14.47 37.85 -28.22
C ASP A 25 15.21 39.10 -27.73
N ALA A 26 15.40 40.07 -28.64
CA ALA A 26 16.21 41.27 -28.36
C ALA A 26 15.65 42.09 -27.19
N ASP A 27 14.32 42.24 -27.12
CA ASP A 27 13.60 42.95 -26.06
C ASP A 27 13.66 42.21 -24.72
N ASP A 28 13.82 40.88 -24.74
CA ASP A 28 13.79 40.02 -23.55
C ASP A 28 15.14 39.90 -22.84
N ARG A 29 16.19 40.56 -23.35
CA ARG A 29 17.54 40.55 -22.74
C ARG A 29 17.60 41.18 -21.35
N LEU A 30 16.74 42.15 -21.06
CA LEU A 30 16.60 42.72 -19.71
C LEU A 30 15.91 41.71 -18.80
N THR A 31 14.82 41.11 -19.28
CA THR A 31 14.04 40.07 -18.61
C THR A 31 14.89 38.86 -18.26
N GLN A 32 15.74 38.37 -19.18
CA GLN A 32 16.69 37.27 -19.00
C GLN A 32 17.55 37.46 -17.75
N ARG A 33 18.17 38.65 -17.61
CA ARG A 33 19.04 38.99 -16.47
C ARG A 33 18.27 38.99 -15.14
N LEU A 34 17.01 39.44 -15.16
CA LEU A 34 16.15 39.54 -13.97
C LEU A 34 15.52 38.20 -13.57
N THR A 35 15.23 37.33 -14.52
CA THR A 35 14.36 36.15 -14.31
C THR A 35 15.09 34.80 -14.38
N GLN A 36 16.40 34.78 -14.62
CA GLN A 36 17.23 33.55 -14.72
C GLN A 36 16.63 32.51 -15.67
N GLN A 37 16.00 32.98 -16.76
CA GLN A 37 15.30 32.10 -17.68
C GLN A 37 16.28 31.28 -18.52
N ARG A 38 15.98 29.99 -18.67
CA ARG A 38 16.59 29.10 -19.67
C ARG A 38 15.83 29.26 -21.00
N PRO A 39 16.50 29.18 -22.16
CA PRO A 39 15.82 29.08 -23.45
C PRO A 39 14.89 27.85 -23.51
N PRO A 40 14.01 27.77 -24.52
CA PRO A 40 13.25 26.57 -24.85
C PRO A 40 14.13 25.31 -25.00
N ALA A 41 13.52 24.14 -25.07
CA ALA A 41 14.24 22.91 -25.38
C ALA A 41 14.64 22.91 -26.87
N PRO A 42 15.92 22.68 -27.25
CA PRO A 42 16.28 22.60 -28.68
C PRO A 42 15.40 21.61 -29.45
N ARG A 43 15.12 20.44 -28.85
CA ARG A 43 14.29 19.38 -29.45
C ARG A 43 12.78 19.68 -29.48
N SER A 44 12.31 20.78 -28.86
CA SER A 44 10.94 21.27 -29.08
C SER A 44 10.84 22.24 -30.26
N ILE A 45 11.97 22.66 -30.84
CA ILE A 45 12.05 23.45 -32.07
C ILE A 45 12.44 22.54 -33.22
N GLU A 46 13.53 21.78 -33.06
CA GLU A 46 14.07 20.87 -34.07
C GLU A 46 14.22 19.44 -33.49
N PRO A 47 13.21 18.56 -33.69
CA PRO A 47 13.20 17.21 -33.14
C PRO A 47 14.37 16.32 -33.59
N CYS A 48 14.98 16.61 -34.74
CA CYS A 48 16.13 15.88 -35.28
C CYS A 48 17.42 16.08 -34.48
N ILE A 49 17.52 17.11 -33.62
CA ILE A 49 18.66 17.29 -32.72
C ILE A 49 18.83 16.04 -31.83
N PRO A 50 20.03 15.41 -31.75
CA PRO A 50 20.26 14.28 -30.86
C PRO A 50 20.08 14.62 -29.38
N ARG A 51 19.55 13.68 -28.59
CA ARG A 51 19.31 13.85 -27.14
C ARG A 51 20.55 14.23 -26.35
N ASP A 52 21.69 13.65 -26.72
CA ASP A 52 22.95 13.89 -26.02
C ASP A 52 23.50 15.30 -26.34
N PHE A 53 23.38 15.77 -27.59
CA PHE A 53 23.71 17.16 -27.95
C PHE A 53 22.77 18.18 -27.27
N GLU A 54 21.47 17.88 -27.18
CA GLU A 54 20.52 18.67 -26.40
C GLU A 54 20.96 18.80 -24.93
N ALA A 55 21.42 17.71 -24.31
CA ALA A 55 21.89 17.72 -22.93
C ALA A 55 23.13 18.61 -22.73
N ILE A 56 24.09 18.58 -23.68
CA ILE A 56 25.28 19.46 -23.67
C ILE A 56 24.85 20.93 -23.73
N ILE A 57 24.01 21.30 -24.71
CA ILE A 57 23.50 22.67 -24.88
C ILE A 57 22.82 23.17 -23.60
N LEU A 58 21.93 22.36 -23.03
CA LEU A 58 21.18 22.73 -21.83
C LEU A 58 22.07 22.88 -20.60
N LYS A 59 23.08 22.02 -20.43
CA LYS A 59 24.04 22.11 -19.33
C LYS A 59 24.92 23.36 -19.47
N ALA A 60 25.46 23.64 -20.65
CA ALA A 60 26.24 24.85 -20.91
C ALA A 60 25.42 26.13 -20.67
N SER A 61 24.18 26.18 -21.17
CA SER A 61 23.23 27.31 -21.00
C SER A 61 22.45 27.30 -19.67
N ALA A 62 22.92 26.61 -18.63
CA ALA A 62 22.20 26.56 -17.36
C ALA A 62 22.20 27.93 -16.64
N PRO A 63 21.09 28.34 -15.98
CA PRO A 63 21.02 29.66 -15.36
C PRO A 63 22.03 29.88 -14.24
N ARG A 64 22.26 28.89 -13.36
CA ARG A 64 23.29 28.96 -12.31
C ARG A 64 24.64 28.48 -12.84
N SER A 65 25.73 29.12 -12.40
CA SER A 65 27.09 28.70 -12.74
C SER A 65 27.42 27.30 -12.23
N GLU A 66 26.94 26.90 -11.05
CA GLU A 66 27.18 25.55 -10.50
C GLU A 66 26.61 24.41 -11.36
N GLN A 67 25.59 24.70 -12.17
CA GLN A 67 24.92 23.72 -13.04
C GLN A 67 25.61 23.58 -14.41
N ARG A 68 26.61 24.42 -14.71
CA ARG A 68 27.34 24.44 -15.99
C ARG A 68 28.53 23.48 -15.96
N TYR A 69 29.30 23.45 -17.05
CA TYR A 69 30.63 22.88 -17.03
C TYR A 69 31.58 23.76 -16.21
N ALA A 70 32.44 23.14 -15.42
CA ALA A 70 33.43 23.84 -14.58
C ALA A 70 34.48 24.61 -15.40
N SER A 71 34.76 24.14 -16.62
CA SER A 71 35.70 24.74 -17.57
C SER A 71 35.20 24.59 -19.01
N ALA A 72 35.79 25.35 -19.94
CA ALA A 72 35.56 25.18 -21.37
C ALA A 72 36.09 23.82 -21.88
N GLU A 73 37.18 23.32 -21.28
CA GLU A 73 37.74 21.99 -21.54
C GLU A 73 36.75 20.87 -21.23
N ALA A 74 36.03 20.94 -20.10
CA ALA A 74 35.00 19.95 -19.75
C ALA A 74 33.78 19.98 -20.68
N LEU A 75 33.51 21.12 -21.34
CA LEU A 75 32.51 21.22 -22.41
C LEU A 75 33.04 20.63 -23.73
N ALA A 76 34.31 20.91 -24.07
CA ALA A 76 34.96 20.35 -25.25
C ALA A 76 35.04 18.81 -25.18
N GLU A 77 35.39 18.25 -24.01
CA GLU A 77 35.46 16.81 -23.81
C GLU A 77 34.08 16.12 -24.05
N ASP A 78 32.99 16.73 -23.58
CA ASP A 78 31.64 16.21 -23.83
C ASP A 78 31.22 16.34 -25.30
N LEU A 79 31.65 17.39 -26.00
CA LEU A 79 31.43 17.55 -27.45
C LEU A 79 32.25 16.53 -28.26
N GLU A 80 33.50 16.27 -27.90
CA GLU A 80 34.34 15.23 -28.51
C GLU A 80 33.74 13.84 -28.29
N ARG A 81 33.36 13.51 -27.04
CA ARG A 81 32.65 12.27 -26.70
C ARG A 81 31.39 12.11 -27.55
N PHE A 82 30.57 13.15 -27.68
CA PHE A 82 29.39 13.15 -28.54
C PHE A 82 29.75 12.90 -30.01
N ALA A 83 30.76 13.58 -30.55
CA ALA A 83 31.18 13.45 -31.95
C ALA A 83 31.64 12.02 -32.31
N VAL A 84 32.21 11.26 -31.36
CA VAL A 84 32.59 9.85 -31.54
C VAL A 84 31.57 8.85 -30.96
N GLY A 85 30.36 9.29 -30.62
CA GLY A 85 29.28 8.42 -30.12
C GLY A 85 29.52 7.78 -28.75
N ARG A 86 30.39 8.37 -27.92
CA ARG A 86 30.68 7.91 -26.55
C ARG A 86 29.71 8.52 -25.53
N PRO A 87 29.49 7.86 -24.37
CA PRO A 87 28.69 8.41 -23.28
C PRO A 87 29.22 9.75 -22.75
N ILE A 88 28.36 10.77 -22.77
CA ILE A 88 28.65 12.12 -22.27
C ILE A 88 28.34 12.27 -20.77
N ALA A 89 29.09 13.14 -20.09
CA ALA A 89 28.90 13.47 -18.69
C ALA A 89 27.62 14.29 -18.44
N ALA A 90 27.16 15.11 -19.39
CA ALA A 90 25.93 15.89 -19.24
C ALA A 90 24.68 15.04 -18.95
N ARG A 91 24.64 13.80 -19.47
CA ARG A 91 23.51 12.87 -19.28
C ARG A 91 23.33 12.43 -17.83
N GLN A 92 24.34 12.57 -16.98
CA GLN A 92 24.27 12.21 -15.56
C GLN A 92 23.66 13.29 -14.66
N VAL A 93 23.43 14.51 -15.17
CA VAL A 93 22.77 15.58 -14.39
C VAL A 93 21.25 15.32 -14.39
N PRO A 94 20.60 15.18 -13.22
CA PRO A 94 19.23 14.68 -13.16
C PRO A 94 18.21 15.65 -13.76
N VAL A 95 17.32 15.09 -14.59
CA VAL A 95 16.20 15.79 -15.26
C VAL A 95 15.25 16.49 -14.26
N VAL A 96 15.33 16.17 -12.97
CA VAL A 96 14.56 16.75 -11.86
C VAL A 96 14.59 18.29 -11.83
N GLU A 97 15.73 18.93 -12.09
CA GLU A 97 15.78 20.41 -12.13
C GLU A 97 15.02 21.03 -13.33
N ARG A 98 14.86 20.26 -14.42
CA ARG A 98 14.07 20.67 -15.60
C ARG A 98 12.57 20.80 -15.24
N ILE A 99 12.12 20.03 -14.25
CA ILE A 99 10.75 20.08 -13.70
C ILE A 99 10.62 21.21 -12.67
N TRP A 100 11.62 21.40 -11.79
CA TRP A 100 11.58 22.44 -10.75
C TRP A 100 11.50 23.87 -11.34
N GLY A 101 12.24 24.13 -12.44
CA GLY A 101 12.16 25.41 -13.17
C GLY A 101 10.83 25.65 -13.88
N TRP A 102 10.10 24.59 -14.29
CA TRP A 102 8.78 24.71 -14.91
C TRP A 102 7.69 24.99 -13.86
N SER A 103 7.77 24.32 -12.71
CA SER A 103 6.92 24.59 -11.54
C SER A 103 6.99 26.06 -11.08
N ARG A 104 8.18 26.67 -11.13
CA ARG A 104 8.34 28.09 -10.73
C ARG A 104 7.75 29.11 -11.71
N ARG A 105 7.60 28.77 -13.01
CA ARG A 105 6.88 29.60 -13.99
C ARG A 105 5.36 29.36 -13.91
N ASN A 106 4.91 28.12 -13.72
CA ASN A 106 3.50 27.76 -13.63
C ASN A 106 3.01 27.66 -12.17
N ARG A 107 3.03 28.79 -11.44
CA ARG A 107 2.47 28.90 -10.07
C ARG A 107 1.04 28.35 -9.96
N ALA A 108 0.24 28.46 -11.02
CA ALA A 108 -1.12 27.93 -11.08
C ALA A 108 -1.17 26.39 -10.95
N LEU A 109 -0.39 25.64 -11.75
CA LEU A 109 -0.40 24.16 -11.68
C LEU A 109 0.18 23.64 -10.36
N GLY A 110 1.14 24.35 -9.75
CA GLY A 110 1.62 24.03 -8.41
C GLY A 110 0.52 24.13 -7.34
N ALA A 111 -0.33 25.16 -7.41
CA ALA A 111 -1.44 25.36 -6.49
C ALA A 111 -2.57 24.32 -6.69
N PHE A 112 -2.92 23.98 -7.93
CA PHE A 112 -3.90 22.91 -8.18
C PHE A 112 -3.39 21.54 -7.70
N GLY A 113 -2.10 21.25 -7.88
CA GLY A 113 -1.46 20.02 -7.40
C GLY A 113 -1.48 19.90 -5.87
N SER A 114 -1.17 20.96 -5.12
CA SER A 114 -1.21 20.93 -3.66
C SER A 114 -2.62 20.81 -3.10
N VAL A 115 -3.60 21.49 -3.70
CA VAL A 115 -5.02 21.36 -3.32
C VAL A 115 -5.52 19.94 -3.59
N ALA A 116 -5.21 19.35 -4.75
CA ALA A 116 -5.58 17.96 -5.05
C ALA A 116 -4.94 16.95 -4.09
N ALA A 117 -3.66 17.13 -3.74
CA ALA A 117 -2.97 16.29 -2.77
C ALA A 117 -3.57 16.41 -1.36
N MET A 118 -3.90 17.63 -0.92
CA MET A 118 -4.61 17.87 0.34
C MET A 118 -6.00 17.22 0.35
N LEU A 119 -6.75 17.28 -0.75
CA LEU A 119 -8.06 16.65 -0.88
C LEU A 119 -7.97 15.11 -0.75
N LEU A 120 -6.97 14.49 -1.40
CA LEU A 120 -6.73 13.05 -1.32
C LEU A 120 -6.30 12.62 0.09
N LEU A 121 -5.43 13.38 0.75
CA LEU A 121 -5.03 13.13 2.15
C LEU A 121 -6.21 13.28 3.10
N ALA A 122 -7.04 14.31 2.94
CA ALA A 122 -8.25 14.51 3.74
C ALA A 122 -9.26 13.38 3.53
N LEU A 123 -9.44 12.90 2.29
CA LEU A 123 -10.34 11.78 1.98
C LEU A 123 -9.84 10.45 2.55
N ALA A 124 -8.53 10.18 2.46
CA ALA A 124 -7.90 9.00 3.05
C ALA A 124 -8.01 9.01 4.58
N MET A 125 -7.72 10.16 5.21
CA MET A 125 -7.89 10.36 6.64
C MET A 125 -9.36 10.19 7.05
N PHE A 126 -10.31 10.77 6.31
CA PHE A 126 -11.74 10.61 6.57
C PHE A 126 -12.18 9.14 6.45
N ALA A 127 -11.66 8.37 5.50
CA ALA A 127 -11.91 6.94 5.40
C ALA A 127 -11.32 6.15 6.59
N SER A 128 -10.13 6.50 7.08
CA SER A 128 -9.49 5.84 8.23
C SER A 128 -10.13 6.19 9.58
N PHE A 129 -10.65 7.40 9.76
CA PHE A 129 -11.32 7.83 11.00
C PHE A 129 -12.85 7.64 10.96
N GLY A 130 -13.43 7.47 9.78
CA GLY A 130 -14.88 7.43 9.53
C GLY A 130 -15.49 6.03 9.41
N ASP A 131 -14.71 4.95 9.60
CA ASP A 131 -15.25 3.58 9.63
C ASP A 131 -15.35 3.01 11.06
N PRO A 132 -16.44 3.27 11.79
CA PRO A 132 -16.69 2.68 13.10
C PRO A 132 -16.96 1.16 13.03
N ARG A 133 -16.90 0.54 11.85
CA ARG A 133 -16.97 -0.93 11.69
C ARG A 133 -15.60 -1.59 11.78
N ALA A 134 -14.50 -0.84 11.61
CA ALA A 134 -13.15 -1.38 11.75
C ALA A 134 -12.77 -1.74 13.21
N THR A 135 -13.48 -1.17 14.19
CA THR A 135 -13.37 -1.54 15.62
C THR A 135 -14.51 -2.45 16.10
N ALA A 136 -15.28 -3.04 15.18
CA ALA A 136 -16.14 -4.17 15.50
C ALA A 136 -15.29 -5.44 15.60
N GLU A 137 -14.40 -5.49 16.60
CA GLU A 137 -13.72 -6.73 16.97
C GLU A 137 -14.77 -7.82 17.26
N PRO A 138 -14.47 -9.09 16.93
CA PRO A 138 -15.40 -10.19 17.12
C PRO A 138 -15.53 -10.54 18.60
N GLN A 139 -16.36 -9.76 19.33
CA GLN A 139 -16.77 -10.03 20.70
C GLN A 139 -17.73 -11.24 20.77
N LYS A 140 -17.21 -12.40 20.36
CA LYS A 140 -17.83 -13.72 20.42
C LYS A 140 -16.87 -14.77 20.98
N ASP A 141 -15.56 -14.52 20.96
CA ASP A 141 -14.58 -15.47 21.45
C ASP A 141 -14.39 -15.37 22.97
N LEU A 142 -14.33 -14.15 23.54
CA LEU A 142 -14.21 -13.96 25.00
C LEU A 142 -15.38 -14.54 25.79
N THR A 143 -16.60 -14.54 25.25
CA THR A 143 -17.77 -15.15 25.91
C THR A 143 -17.68 -16.67 25.99
N THR A 144 -17.03 -17.31 25.01
CA THR A 144 -16.84 -18.76 25.01
C THR A 144 -15.82 -19.17 26.08
N PHE A 145 -14.68 -18.48 26.15
CA PHE A 145 -13.65 -18.75 27.16
C PHE A 145 -14.11 -18.45 28.59
N GLN A 146 -14.96 -17.42 28.81
CA GLN A 146 -15.57 -17.19 30.12
C GLN A 146 -16.50 -18.34 30.52
N SER A 147 -17.30 -18.89 29.61
CA SER A 147 -18.19 -20.02 29.93
C SER A 147 -17.44 -21.31 30.31
N GLU A 148 -16.20 -21.51 29.83
CA GLU A 148 -15.34 -22.60 30.27
C GLU A 148 -14.66 -22.31 31.62
N GLN A 149 -14.26 -21.05 31.86
CA GLN A 149 -13.66 -20.63 33.14
C GLN A 149 -14.68 -20.63 34.29
N ASP A 150 -15.90 -20.13 34.10
CA ASP A 150 -16.97 -20.17 35.10
C ASP A 150 -17.41 -21.61 35.45
N ALA A 151 -17.20 -22.58 34.54
CA ALA A 151 -17.40 -24.00 34.79
C ALA A 151 -16.22 -24.65 35.53
N ALA A 152 -14.99 -24.12 35.36
CA ALA A 152 -13.76 -24.65 35.97
C ALA A 152 -13.42 -24.01 37.33
N GLU A 153 -13.81 -22.76 37.57
CA GLU A 153 -13.55 -22.03 38.82
C GLU A 153 -14.57 -22.28 39.93
N GLN A 154 -15.66 -23.02 39.69
CA GLN A 154 -16.57 -23.43 40.78
C GLN A 154 -15.79 -24.28 41.81
N PRO A 155 -15.53 -23.75 43.03
CA PRO A 155 -14.74 -24.50 43.99
C PRO A 155 -15.53 -25.73 44.44
N PRO A 156 -14.87 -26.90 44.63
CA PRO A 156 -15.54 -28.15 45.05
C PRO A 156 -16.25 -28.05 46.41
N GLN A 157 -16.08 -26.93 47.13
CA GLN A 157 -16.80 -26.61 48.35
C GLN A 157 -18.28 -26.24 48.11
N LEU A 158 -18.63 -25.60 46.98
CA LEU A 158 -20.04 -25.28 46.67
C LEU A 158 -20.85 -26.55 46.35
N ALA A 159 -20.25 -27.48 45.59
CA ALA A 159 -20.83 -28.80 45.35
C ALA A 159 -20.94 -29.63 46.64
N ARG A 160 -19.96 -29.54 47.55
CA ARG A 160 -20.03 -30.20 48.88
C ARG A 160 -21.08 -29.57 49.78
N ALA A 161 -21.19 -28.24 49.84
CA ALA A 161 -22.23 -27.57 50.62
C ALA A 161 -23.64 -27.91 50.11
N GLN A 162 -23.83 -28.01 48.79
CA GLN A 162 -25.08 -28.51 48.20
C GLN A 162 -25.34 -29.99 48.53
N ALA A 163 -24.30 -30.84 48.53
CA ALA A 163 -24.43 -32.24 48.93
C ALA A 163 -24.74 -32.38 50.43
N GLU A 164 -24.09 -31.62 51.31
CA GLU A 164 -24.39 -31.55 52.75
C GLU A 164 -25.83 -31.06 52.99
N THR A 165 -26.29 -30.04 52.25
CA THR A 165 -27.68 -29.57 52.33
C THR A 165 -28.68 -30.64 51.85
N GLN A 166 -28.34 -31.44 50.83
CA GLN A 166 -29.18 -32.57 50.41
C GLN A 166 -29.15 -33.74 51.40
N ILE A 167 -28.02 -34.02 52.05
CA ILE A 167 -27.90 -35.04 53.09
C ILE A 167 -28.71 -34.62 54.32
N ASP A 168 -28.62 -33.37 54.77
CA ASP A 168 -29.42 -32.84 55.88
C ASP A 168 -30.93 -32.82 55.55
N LEU A 169 -31.31 -32.56 54.29
CA LEU A 169 -32.69 -32.72 53.81
C LEU A 169 -33.15 -34.19 53.71
N ALA A 170 -32.23 -35.15 53.62
CA ALA A 170 -32.52 -36.59 53.64
C ALA A 170 -32.50 -37.19 55.07
N GLU A 171 -31.75 -36.58 55.99
CA GLU A 171 -31.64 -36.96 57.41
C GLU A 171 -32.74 -36.30 58.26
N LYS A 172 -33.28 -35.15 57.83
CA LYS A 172 -34.43 -34.50 58.47
C LYS A 172 -35.64 -35.45 58.48
N PRO A 173 -36.13 -35.85 59.66
CA PRO A 173 -36.84 -37.12 59.80
C PRO A 173 -38.26 -37.10 59.22
N PRO A 174 -38.75 -38.24 58.70
CA PRO A 174 -40.17 -38.43 58.38
C PRO A 174 -41.01 -38.41 59.67
N HIS A 175 -41.47 -37.23 60.03
CA HIS A 175 -42.51 -37.00 61.02
C HIS A 175 -43.88 -37.47 60.45
N PRO A 176 -44.75 -38.22 61.18
CA PRO A 176 -44.54 -39.04 62.38
C PRO A 176 -45.12 -40.47 62.22
N ASP A 177 -45.07 -41.33 63.26
CA ASP A 177 -46.15 -42.33 63.44
C ASP A 177 -47.44 -41.60 63.88
N ARG A 178 -48.23 -41.16 62.90
CA ARG A 178 -49.67 -40.96 63.04
C ARG A 178 -50.37 -42.06 62.25
N ARG A 179 -50.51 -43.22 62.90
CA ARG A 179 -51.18 -44.44 62.41
C ARG A 179 -52.45 -44.20 61.60
N PRO A 180 -52.62 -44.97 60.51
CA PRO A 180 -53.92 -45.54 60.17
C PRO A 180 -53.87 -47.08 59.95
N ASP A 181 -54.54 -47.77 60.87
CA ASP A 181 -55.12 -49.12 60.92
C ASP A 181 -54.69 -50.35 60.04
N ARG A 182 -54.79 -51.50 60.72
CA ARG A 182 -54.89 -52.94 60.35
C ARG A 182 -54.78 -53.45 58.89
N ARG A 183 -53.86 -54.43 58.75
CA ARG A 183 -53.90 -55.69 57.94
C ARG A 183 -53.99 -55.57 56.39
N MET A 184 -53.05 -56.19 55.66
CA MET A 184 -53.30 -57.18 54.55
C MET A 184 -51.99 -57.73 53.90
N LYS A 185 -52.13 -58.66 52.93
CA LYS A 185 -51.07 -59.56 52.38
C LYS A 185 -50.62 -59.22 50.94
N ALA A 186 -49.48 -59.78 50.50
CA ALA A 186 -48.84 -59.56 49.18
C ALA A 186 -48.81 -60.80 48.24
N PRO A 187 -48.50 -60.63 46.93
CA PRO A 187 -47.76 -61.64 46.16
C PRO A 187 -46.66 -61.09 45.19
N ARG A 188 -45.93 -62.00 44.49
CA ARG A 188 -44.62 -61.80 43.82
C ARG A 188 -44.67 -61.79 42.27
N PHE A 189 -43.60 -61.27 41.65
CA PHE A 189 -43.26 -61.34 40.21
C PHE A 189 -41.90 -62.04 39.95
N GLY A 190 -41.60 -62.38 38.69
CA GLY A 190 -40.23 -62.68 38.21
C GLY A 190 -40.14 -63.11 36.73
N GLY A 191 -39.19 -62.56 35.95
CA GLY A 191 -38.86 -63.00 34.58
C GLY A 191 -38.16 -61.92 33.70
N PRO A 192 -37.21 -62.24 32.79
CA PRO A 192 -36.19 -61.27 32.31
C PRO A 192 -36.13 -61.00 30.79
N TRP A 193 -35.52 -59.88 30.36
CA TRP A 193 -35.10 -59.60 28.97
C TRP A 193 -33.76 -58.84 28.88
N ARG A 194 -32.76 -59.42 28.20
CA ARG A 194 -31.52 -58.77 27.72
C ARG A 194 -30.95 -59.56 26.52
N ALA A 195 -31.31 -59.17 25.29
CA ALA A 195 -30.63 -59.59 24.04
C ALA A 195 -31.17 -58.79 22.83
N ASP A 196 -30.42 -57.76 22.40
CA ASP A 196 -30.38 -57.11 21.05
C ASP A 196 -29.48 -55.87 21.24
N PHE A 197 -28.18 -55.82 20.91
CA PHE A 197 -27.33 -56.46 19.89
C PHE A 197 -27.38 -55.77 18.50
N GLU A 198 -26.23 -55.73 17.85
CA GLU A 198 -25.79 -54.64 16.95
C GLU A 198 -26.36 -54.56 15.52
N ARG A 199 -26.29 -53.34 14.96
CA ARG A 199 -26.33 -53.10 13.49
C ARG A 199 -25.61 -51.80 13.09
N ARG A 200 -24.27 -51.79 13.02
CA ARG A 200 -23.44 -50.67 12.49
C ARG A 200 -22.75 -51.05 11.18
N HIS A 201 -22.95 -50.27 10.11
CA HIS A 201 -22.27 -50.28 8.80
C HIS A 201 -22.61 -48.93 8.09
N ASP A 202 -21.82 -48.30 7.20
CA ASP A 202 -20.46 -48.59 6.70
C ASP A 202 -19.73 -47.25 6.32
N PHE A 203 -18.70 -47.28 5.47
CA PHE A 203 -17.81 -46.16 5.13
C PHE A 203 -17.49 -46.07 3.61
N ARG A 204 -17.02 -44.90 3.13
CA ARG A 204 -16.32 -44.63 1.83
C ARG A 204 -17.15 -44.39 0.55
N GLU A 205 -17.09 -43.15 0.02
CA GLU A 205 -16.74 -42.78 -1.38
C GLU A 205 -17.03 -41.29 -1.70
N GLN A 206 -16.02 -40.51 -2.08
CA GLN A 206 -16.09 -39.40 -3.07
C GLN A 206 -14.73 -38.70 -3.27
N PHE A 207 -14.07 -38.98 -4.40
CA PHE A 207 -12.92 -38.25 -4.95
C PHE A 207 -13.07 -38.25 -6.47
N ASP A 208 -13.35 -37.11 -7.14
CA ASP A 208 -12.96 -36.93 -8.55
C ASP A 208 -13.02 -35.48 -9.09
N THR A 209 -12.29 -35.24 -10.19
CA THR A 209 -12.43 -34.17 -11.21
C THR A 209 -11.91 -32.74 -10.96
N ARG A 210 -10.59 -32.60 -10.81
CA ARG A 210 -9.88 -31.46 -11.44
C ARG A 210 -9.51 -31.79 -12.91
N ARG A 211 -10.42 -31.54 -13.87
CA ARG A 211 -10.08 -31.51 -15.31
C ARG A 211 -11.02 -30.56 -16.10
N ARG A 212 -10.47 -29.47 -16.64
CA ARG A 212 -10.81 -28.85 -17.95
C ARG A 212 -9.96 -27.60 -18.22
N GLY A 213 -9.14 -27.67 -19.27
CA GLY A 213 -9.00 -26.58 -20.25
C GLY A 213 -9.76 -26.99 -21.53
N PRO A 214 -9.40 -26.51 -22.74
CA PRO A 214 -8.34 -25.54 -23.09
C PRO A 214 -8.83 -24.49 -24.14
N GLU A 215 -7.93 -24.03 -25.02
CA GLU A 215 -8.13 -23.24 -26.26
C GLU A 215 -8.43 -21.73 -26.13
N GLY A 216 -7.93 -20.84 -26.99
CA GLY A 216 -7.01 -21.03 -28.12
C GLY A 216 -7.52 -20.40 -29.42
N ARG A 217 -7.15 -19.14 -29.71
CA ARG A 217 -7.36 -18.53 -31.04
C ARG A 217 -6.25 -17.53 -31.38
N ARG A 218 -5.45 -17.87 -32.39
CA ARG A 218 -4.76 -16.94 -33.27
C ARG A 218 -5.51 -16.98 -34.60
N ASP A 219 -5.62 -15.85 -35.29
CA ASP A 219 -5.91 -15.81 -36.73
C ASP A 219 -5.07 -14.67 -37.35
N PRO A 220 -4.45 -14.87 -38.52
CA PRO A 220 -3.77 -13.82 -39.28
C PRO A 220 -4.60 -13.35 -40.50
N ILE A 221 -4.30 -12.13 -40.97
CA ILE A 221 -3.95 -11.73 -42.36
C ILE A 221 -3.68 -10.22 -42.34
#